data_AF-A0A9D4ZSS6-F1
#
_entry.id   AF-A0A9D4ZSS6-F1
#
_cell.length_a   1.000
_cell.length_b   1.000
_cell.length_c   1.000
_cell.angle_alpha   90.00
_cell.angle_beta   90.00
_cell.angle_gamma   90.00
#
_symmetry.space_group_name_H-M   'P 1'
#
loop_
_entity.id
_entity.type
_entity.pdbx_description
1 polymer ?
#
loop_
_entity_poly.entity_id
_entity_poly.type
_entity_poly.pdbx_seq_one_letter_code
_entity_poly.pdbx_strand_id
1 'polypeptide(L)'
;MRTFNPDLYVQGFAVGSYNAPIFPRRMKEALFHFKCLYDMIDTFIDRENLDRSVYESEILGKSILNVVAFEDTTMAQRVTMYKPAQALTRRAGFKQLGLSQAATQQVRRMLKREHKITQL
;
A
#
# COMPACT_ATOMS: atom_id res chain seq x y z
N MET A 1 -15.33 -4.77 14.97
CA MET A 1 -15.79 -4.95 13.57
C MET A 1 -16.81 -6.07 13.46
N ARG A 2 -16.48 -7.34 13.74
CA ARG A 2 -17.45 -8.44 13.59
C ARG A 2 -18.71 -8.30 14.45
N THR A 3 -18.58 -7.73 15.65
CA THR A 3 -19.68 -7.42 16.58
C THR A 3 -20.72 -6.46 16.01
N PHE A 4 -20.34 -5.57 15.09
CA PHE A 4 -21.28 -4.67 14.41
C PHE A 4 -22.11 -5.37 13.32
N ASN A 5 -21.82 -6.65 13.05
CA ASN A 5 -22.49 -7.49 12.06
C ASN A 5 -22.75 -6.80 10.70
N PRO A 6 -21.72 -6.23 10.04
CA PRO A 6 -21.91 -5.57 8.75
C PRO A 6 -22.25 -6.58 7.65
N ASP A 7 -23.08 -6.18 6.70
CA ASP A 7 -23.37 -6.98 5.49
C ASP A 7 -22.14 -7.13 4.60
N LEU A 8 -21.28 -6.10 4.56
CA LEU A 8 -20.04 -6.08 3.80
C LEU A 8 -18.93 -5.37 4.58
N TYR A 9 -17.75 -6.00 4.63
CA TYR A 9 -16.54 -5.41 5.18
C TYR A 9 -15.49 -5.26 4.08
N VAL A 10 -15.08 -4.02 3.79
CA VAL A 10 -14.02 -3.70 2.83
C VAL A 10 -12.80 -3.21 3.60
N GLN A 11 -11.66 -3.87 3.41
CA GLN A 11 -10.40 -3.52 4.06
C GLN A 11 -9.36 -3.15 3.00
N GLY A 12 -8.83 -1.93 3.09
CA GLY A 12 -7.67 -1.49 2.33
C GLY A 12 -6.40 -1.62 3.15
N PHE A 13 -5.31 -2.09 2.54
CA PHE A 13 -3.98 -2.07 3.13
C PHE A 13 -2.93 -1.84 2.05
N ALA A 14 -1.88 -1.11 2.40
CA ALA A 14 -0.69 -1.04 1.58
C ALA A 14 0.04 -2.39 1.66
N VAL A 15 0.35 -2.98 0.51
CA VAL A 15 1.13 -4.21 0.43
C VAL A 15 2.60 -3.85 0.25
N GLY A 16 3.44 -4.36 1.13
CA GLY A 16 4.89 -4.25 1.03
C GLY A 16 5.56 -5.39 1.79
N SER A 17 6.78 -5.73 1.38
CA SER A 17 7.54 -6.83 2.01
C SER A 17 8.38 -6.36 3.21
N TYR A 18 8.53 -5.05 3.43
CA TYR A 18 9.54 -4.47 4.32
C TYR A 18 9.21 -4.53 5.83
N ASN A 19 8.63 -5.64 6.30
CA ASN A 19 8.41 -5.89 7.73
C ASN A 19 9.36 -6.95 8.31
N ALA A 20 10.45 -7.27 7.59
CA ALA A 20 11.41 -8.26 8.04
C ALA A 20 12.00 -7.91 9.42
N PRO A 21 12.22 -8.92 10.29
CA PRO A 21 12.71 -8.70 11.65
C PRO A 21 14.16 -8.19 11.66
N ILE A 22 14.96 -8.57 10.66
CA ILE A 22 16.36 -8.15 10.54
C ILE A 22 16.48 -6.87 9.68
N PHE A 23 17.20 -5.87 10.20
CA PHE A 23 17.33 -4.56 9.59
C PHE A 23 17.86 -4.57 8.15
N PRO A 24 18.94 -5.30 7.78
CA PRO A 24 19.47 -5.24 6.41
C PRO A 24 18.47 -5.71 5.35
N ARG A 25 17.70 -6.76 5.67
CA ARG A 25 16.64 -7.26 4.78
C ARG A 25 15.50 -6.26 4.67
N ARG A 26 15.06 -5.72 5.81
CA ARG A 26 14.00 -4.71 5.87
C ARG A 26 14.37 -3.47 5.06
N MET A 27 15.58 -2.94 5.24
CA MET A 27 16.09 -1.78 4.51
C MET A 27 16.14 -2.04 3.00
N LYS A 28 16.63 -3.20 2.57
CA LYS A 28 16.66 -3.57 1.14
C LYS A 28 15.26 -3.66 0.54
N GLU A 29 14.33 -4.33 1.23
CA GLU A 29 12.95 -4.47 0.78
C GLU A 29 12.20 -3.13 0.78
N ALA A 30 12.49 -2.25 1.74
CA ALA A 30 11.90 -0.91 1.82
C ALA A 30 12.40 -0.02 0.68
N LEU A 31 13.71 -0.01 0.43
CA LEU A 31 14.31 0.74 -0.66
C LEU A 31 13.68 0.37 -2.00
N PHE A 32 13.52 -0.94 -2.26
CA PHE A 32 12.86 -1.39 -3.48
C PHE A 32 11.40 -0.91 -3.56
N HIS A 33 10.64 -1.04 -2.47
CA HIS A 33 9.25 -0.61 -2.42
C HIS A 33 9.07 0.90 -2.64
N PHE A 34 9.79 1.72 -1.88
CA PHE A 34 9.69 3.17 -1.99
C PHE A 34 10.22 3.67 -3.33
N LYS A 35 11.29 3.06 -3.88
CA LYS A 35 11.75 3.39 -5.23
C LYS A 35 10.62 3.25 -6.26
N CYS A 36 9.88 2.14 -6.26
CA CYS A 36 8.76 1.96 -7.19
C CYS A 36 7.67 3.04 -7.02
N LEU A 37 7.41 3.50 -5.79
CA LEU A 37 6.45 4.58 -5.54
C LEU A 37 6.96 5.92 -6.06
N TYR A 38 8.23 6.26 -5.82
CA TYR A 38 8.83 7.49 -6.35
C TYR A 38 8.92 7.46 -7.88
N ASP A 39 9.29 6.34 -8.50
CA ASP A 39 9.31 6.19 -9.96
C ASP A 39 7.90 6.41 -10.54
N MET A 40 6.86 5.86 -9.89
CA MET A 40 5.46 6.05 -10.30
C MET A 40 5.06 7.52 -10.18
N ILE A 41 5.36 8.17 -9.05
CA ILE A 41 5.06 9.59 -8.84
C ILE A 41 5.77 10.46 -9.89
N ASP A 42 7.04 10.20 -10.16
CA ASP A 42 7.82 10.96 -11.16
C ASP A 42 7.28 10.80 -12.57
N THR A 43 6.63 9.67 -12.87
CA THR A 43 6.00 9.41 -14.17
C THR A 43 4.66 10.13 -14.34
N PHE A 44 3.90 10.32 -13.25
CA PHE A 44 2.50 10.78 -13.34
C PHE A 44 2.23 12.16 -12.73
N ILE A 45 3.17 12.75 -11.98
CA ILE A 45 2.97 14.01 -11.28
C ILE A 45 4.19 14.92 -11.47
N ASP A 46 3.96 16.14 -11.97
CA ASP A 46 5.01 17.15 -12.18
C ASP A 46 5.78 17.46 -10.89
N ARG A 47 7.08 17.77 -11.02
CA ARG A 47 7.99 18.01 -9.88
C ARG A 47 7.65 19.29 -9.13
N GLU A 48 7.13 20.28 -9.83
CA GLU A 48 6.75 21.59 -9.29
C GLU A 48 5.39 21.55 -8.56
N ASN A 49 4.67 20.42 -8.63
CA ASN A 49 3.41 20.26 -7.94
C ASN A 49 3.62 20.22 -6.42
N LEU A 50 3.01 21.16 -5.70
CA LEU A 50 3.13 21.25 -4.24
C LEU A 50 2.55 20.03 -3.52
N ASP A 51 1.47 19.43 -4.04
CA ASP A 51 0.86 18.23 -3.47
C ASP A 51 1.81 17.03 -3.56
N ARG A 52 2.61 16.96 -4.62
CA ARG A 52 3.68 15.95 -4.77
C ARG A 52 4.69 16.08 -3.64
N SER A 53 5.19 17.30 -3.41
CA SER A 53 6.18 17.56 -2.36
C SER A 53 5.65 17.18 -0.98
N VAL A 54 4.40 17.54 -0.66
CA VAL A 54 3.75 17.15 0.60
C VAL A 54 3.60 15.63 0.70
N TYR A 55 3.17 14.95 -0.36
CA TYR A 55 3.01 13.50 -0.34
C TYR A 55 4.36 12.77 -0.16
N GLU A 56 5.38 13.18 -0.91
CA GLU A 56 6.72 12.59 -0.82
C GLU A 56 7.36 12.82 0.55
N SER A 57 7.26 14.02 1.12
CA SER A 57 7.87 14.35 2.41
C SER A 57 7.06 13.83 3.61
N GLU A 58 5.77 14.14 3.66
CA GLU A 58 4.95 13.93 4.85
C GLU A 58 4.34 12.53 4.92
N ILE A 59 4.11 11.87 3.77
CA ILE A 59 3.53 10.52 3.73
C ILE A 59 4.62 9.48 3.54
N LEU A 60 5.37 9.56 2.43
CA LEU A 60 6.43 8.59 2.14
C LEU A 60 7.64 8.78 3.07
N GLY A 61 8.09 10.01 3.28
CA GLY A 61 9.22 10.32 4.16
C GLY A 61 9.01 9.85 5.59
N LYS A 62 7.83 10.08 6.19
CA LYS A 62 7.50 9.53 7.53
C LYS A 62 7.44 8.01 7.53
N SER A 63 6.94 7.39 6.46
CA SER A 63 6.93 5.93 6.33
C SER A 63 8.35 5.35 6.25
N ILE A 64 9.26 6.01 5.52
CA ILE A 64 10.68 5.64 5.42
C ILE A 64 11.36 5.81 6.78
N LEU A 65 11.15 6.95 7.45
CA LEU A 65 11.71 7.21 8.77
C LEU A 65 11.27 6.13 9.76
N ASN A 66 10.00 5.72 9.72
CA ASN A 66 9.50 4.66 10.58
C ASN A 66 10.23 3.32 10.35
N VAL A 67 10.59 3.00 9.10
CA VAL A 67 11.30 1.76 8.77
C VAL A 67 12.77 1.79 9.21
N VAL A 68 13.41 2.95 9.12
CA VAL A 68 14.83 3.15 9.42
C VAL A 68 15.08 3.34 10.91
N ALA A 69 14.25 4.14 11.59
CA ALA A 69 14.47 4.57 12.96
C ALA A 69 13.94 3.60 14.02
N PHE A 70 12.92 2.79 13.70
CA PHE A 70 12.35 1.84 14.66
C PHE A 70 12.77 0.40 14.35
N GLU A 71 13.29 -0.28 15.36
CA GLU A 71 13.73 -1.67 15.25
C GLU A 71 12.65 -2.69 15.65
N ASP A 72 11.63 -2.28 16.42
CA ASP A 72 10.64 -3.20 17.00
C ASP A 72 9.23 -2.58 17.18
N THR A 73 8.32 -3.29 17.86
CA THR A 73 6.86 -3.08 18.14
C THR A 73 6.28 -1.66 18.25
N THR A 74 7.07 -0.60 18.33
CA THR A 74 6.63 0.81 18.32
C THR A 74 6.29 1.34 16.93
N MET A 75 6.53 0.58 15.86
CA MET A 75 6.18 0.98 14.50
C MET A 75 4.65 1.04 14.33
N ALA A 76 4.10 2.26 14.32
CA ALA A 76 2.65 2.50 14.20
C ALA A 76 2.04 2.03 12.86
N GLN A 77 2.86 1.85 11.82
CA GLN A 77 2.45 1.48 10.47
C GLN A 77 3.04 0.13 10.05
N ARG A 78 2.47 -0.98 10.54
CA ARG A 78 2.87 -2.32 10.08
C ARG A 78 2.35 -2.58 8.67
N VAL A 79 3.24 -2.45 7.69
CA VAL A 79 2.95 -2.93 6.34
C VAL A 79 2.82 -4.44 6.38
N THR A 80 1.63 -4.91 6.04
CA THR A 80 1.26 -6.31 6.19
C THR A 80 1.11 -6.91 4.80
N MET A 81 1.79 -8.03 4.57
CA MET A 81 1.58 -8.80 3.36
C MET A 81 0.12 -9.26 3.27
N TYR A 82 -0.39 -9.39 2.05
CA TYR A 82 -1.78 -9.81 1.80
C TYR A 82 -2.17 -11.08 2.56
N LYS A 83 -1.32 -12.11 2.56
CA LYS A 83 -1.65 -13.42 3.16
C LYS A 83 -1.83 -13.37 4.68
N PRO A 84 -0.91 -12.78 5.47
CA PRO A 84 -1.14 -12.55 6.90
C PRO A 84 -2.41 -11.74 7.21
N ALA A 85 -2.65 -10.63 6.50
CA ALA A 85 -3.84 -9.81 6.70
C ALA A 85 -5.13 -10.60 6.42
N GLN A 86 -5.16 -11.31 5.29
CA GLN A 86 -6.26 -12.20 4.92
C GLN A 86 -6.51 -13.30 5.97
N ALA A 87 -5.44 -13.88 6.53
CA ALA A 87 -5.55 -14.88 7.59
C ALA A 87 -6.12 -14.30 8.88
N LEU A 88 -5.73 -13.08 9.28
CA LEU A 88 -6.29 -12.39 10.44
C LEU A 88 -7.78 -12.09 10.26
N THR A 89 -8.17 -11.57 9.09
CA THR A 89 -9.57 -11.29 8.76
C THR A 89 -10.41 -12.56 8.78
N ARG A 90 -9.88 -13.68 8.26
CA ARG A 90 -10.55 -14.99 8.33
C ARG A 90 -10.67 -15.50 9.77
N ARG A 91 -9.62 -15.37 10.59
CA ARG A 91 -9.63 -15.75 12.02
C ARG A 91 -10.64 -14.93 12.83
N ALA A 92 -10.90 -13.69 12.44
CA ALA A 92 -11.92 -12.83 13.04
C ALA A 92 -13.37 -13.21 12.63
N GLY A 93 -13.57 -14.33 11.91
CA GLY A 93 -14.89 -14.84 11.55
C GLY A 93 -15.50 -14.21 10.30
N PHE A 94 -14.69 -13.52 9.48
CA PHE A 94 -15.13 -13.04 8.17
C PHE A 94 -14.85 -14.09 7.09
N LYS A 95 -15.77 -14.17 6.12
CA LYS A 95 -15.60 -14.98 4.91
C LYS A 95 -15.24 -14.05 3.75
N GLN A 96 -14.15 -14.37 3.05
CA GLN A 96 -13.79 -13.61 1.86
C GLN A 96 -14.80 -13.86 0.75
N LEU A 97 -15.32 -12.77 0.18
CA LEU A 97 -16.12 -12.79 -1.03
C LEU A 97 -15.22 -12.68 -2.25
N GLY A 98 -15.61 -13.33 -3.35
CA GLY A 98 -14.96 -13.15 -4.64
C GLY A 98 -15.10 -11.71 -5.12
N LEU A 99 -14.10 -11.21 -5.85
CA LEU A 99 -14.19 -9.89 -6.46
C LEU A 99 -15.28 -9.89 -7.55
N SER A 100 -16.11 -8.85 -7.56
CA SER A 100 -17.10 -8.67 -8.62
C SER A 100 -16.41 -8.51 -9.97
N GLN A 101 -16.90 -9.25 -10.98
CA GLN A 101 -16.39 -9.14 -12.34
C GLN A 101 -16.61 -7.73 -12.90
N ALA A 102 -17.73 -7.10 -12.58
CA ALA A 102 -18.04 -5.72 -12.97
C ALA A 102 -17.03 -4.74 -12.34
N ALA A 103 -16.74 -4.87 -11.05
CA ALA A 103 -15.74 -4.05 -10.36
C ALA A 103 -14.34 -4.25 -10.97
N THR A 104 -13.97 -5.50 -11.27
CA THR A 104 -12.68 -5.81 -11.91
C THR A 104 -12.57 -5.20 -13.31
N GLN A 105 -13.64 -5.24 -14.09
CA GLN A 105 -13.69 -4.61 -15.41
C GLN A 105 -13.60 -3.08 -15.31
N GLN A 106 -14.29 -2.46 -14.33
CA GLN A 106 -14.22 -1.03 -14.09
C GLN A 106 -12.79 -0.59 -13.76
N VAL A 107 -12.11 -1.28 -12.83
CA VAL A 107 -10.71 -1.00 -12.49
C VAL A 107 -9.81 -1.14 -13.72
N ARG A 108 -10.00 -2.19 -14.53
CA ARG A 108 -9.23 -2.36 -15.78
C ARG A 108 -9.45 -1.23 -16.78
N ARG A 109 -10.69 -0.70 -16.89
CA ARG A 109 -10.99 0.45 -17.77
C ARG A 109 -10.32 1.72 -17.25
N MET A 110 -10.36 1.96 -15.94
CA MET A 110 -9.69 3.10 -15.31
C MET A 110 -8.19 3.05 -15.60
N LEU A 111 -7.53 1.91 -15.36
CA LEU A 111 -6.11 1.75 -15.63
C LEU A 111 -5.75 2.02 -17.11
N LYS A 112 -6.57 1.54 -18.06
CA LYS A 112 -6.34 1.78 -19.49
C LYS A 112 -6.47 3.25 -19.89
N ARG A 113 -7.28 4.04 -19.18
CA ARG A 113 -7.43 5.47 -19.45
C ARG A 113 -6.17 6.22 -19.03
N GLU A 114 -5.68 5.95 -17.82
CA GLU A 114 -4.51 6.64 -17.28
C GLU A 114 -3.21 6.22 -17.99
N HIS A 115 -3.10 4.95 -18.44
CA HIS A 115 -1.91 4.46 -19.14
C HIS A 115 -1.73 4.99 -20.57
N LYS A 116 -2.74 5.66 -21.15
CA LYS A 116 -2.65 6.27 -22.49
C LYS A 116 -2.00 7.65 -22.51
N ILE A 117 -1.64 8.22 -21.36
CA ILE A 117 -1.03 9.55 -21.27
C ILE A 117 0.51 9.48 -21.46
N THR A 118 1.12 8.29 -21.48
CA THR A 118 2.59 8.11 -21.57
C THR A 118 3.10 7.86 -23.01
N GLN A 119 2.39 8.27 -24.06
CA GLN A 119 2.89 8.23 -25.46
C GLN A 119 2.76 9.57 -26.18
N LEU A 120 3.20 10.65 -25.53
CA LEU A 120 3.54 11.91 -26.17
C LEU A 120 4.95 12.32 -25.77
#